data_AF-A0A5A7MYI0-F1
#
_entry.id   AF-A0A5A7MYI0-F1
#
_cell.length_a   1.000
_cell.length_b   1.000
_cell.length_c   1.000
_cell.angle_alpha   90.00
_cell.angle_beta   90.00
_cell.angle_gamma   90.00
#
_symmetry.space_group_name_H-M   'P 1'
#
loop_
_entity.id
_entity.type
_entity.pdbx_description
1 polymer ?
#
loop_
_entity_poly.entity_id
_entity_poly.type
_entity_poly.pdbx_seq_one_letter_code
_entity_poly.pdbx_strand_id
1 'polypeptide(L)'
;MPASPDRAAFATRDMRLVTQQDPEIRTTHPDARDTGDRPRVSFFDDLAQAQAVNAERAVLLMALPQRLSVSVSSALIDLPGPDAAPCARLSDAELHLSEVDFIVSRMAVDLEAGTTALELFRGQA
;
A
#
# COMPACT_ATOMS: atom_id res chain seq x y z
N MET A 1 22.92 30.70 -32.66
CA MET A 1 21.86 30.69 -33.69
C MET A 1 20.51 30.78 -32.97
N PRO A 2 19.72 31.84 -33.17
CA PRO A 2 18.46 32.02 -32.43
C PRO A 2 17.38 31.05 -32.93
N ALA A 3 16.53 30.56 -32.02
CA ALA A 3 15.41 29.68 -32.37
C ALA A 3 14.34 30.46 -33.14
N SER A 4 13.93 29.95 -34.31
CA SER A 4 12.83 30.53 -35.09
C SER A 4 11.46 30.07 -34.54
N PRO A 5 10.40 30.87 -34.68
CA PRO A 5 9.04 30.50 -34.24
C PRO A 5 8.56 29.16 -34.82
N ASP A 6 8.88 28.87 -36.09
CA ASP A 6 8.52 27.61 -36.76
C ASP A 6 9.24 26.38 -36.16
N ARG A 7 10.44 26.57 -35.62
CA ARG A 7 11.17 25.51 -34.89
C ARG A 7 10.63 25.31 -33.47
N ALA A 8 10.09 26.36 -32.85
CA ALA A 8 9.44 26.25 -31.55
C ALA A 8 8.11 25.49 -31.66
N ALA A 9 7.34 25.67 -32.74
CA ALA A 9 6.07 24.97 -32.96
C ALA A 9 6.22 23.45 -33.13
N PHE A 10 7.34 22.97 -33.68
CA PHE A 10 7.66 21.53 -33.77
C PHE A 10 7.96 20.87 -32.41
N ALA A 11 8.33 21.67 -31.40
CA ALA A 11 8.71 21.19 -30.08
C ALA A 11 7.56 21.26 -29.07
N THR A 12 6.42 21.84 -29.43
CA THR A 12 5.26 21.98 -28.55
C THR A 12 4.22 20.92 -28.89
N ARG A 13 4.08 19.92 -28.02
CA ARG A 13 2.92 19.00 -28.01
C ARG A 13 1.96 19.46 -26.92
N ASP A 14 0.66 19.34 -27.18
CA ASP A 14 -0.36 19.58 -26.17
C ASP A 14 -0.13 18.65 -24.98
N MET A 15 0.08 19.25 -23.80
CA MET A 15 0.19 18.50 -22.56
C MET A 15 -1.15 17.83 -22.24
N ARG A 16 -1.13 16.52 -22.00
CA ARG A 16 -2.30 15.78 -21.51
C ARG A 16 -2.08 15.39 -20.05
N LEU A 17 -3.01 15.79 -19.20
CA LEU A 17 -2.98 15.48 -17.78
C LEU A 17 -3.90 14.29 -17.52
N VAL A 18 -3.35 13.22 -16.96
CA VAL A 18 -4.10 12.02 -16.56
C VAL A 18 -4.27 12.08 -15.04
N THR A 19 -5.52 12.11 -14.59
CA THR A 19 -5.87 12.08 -13.16
C THR A 19 -6.41 10.71 -12.78
N GLN A 20 -6.18 10.31 -11.54
CA GLN A 20 -6.81 9.14 -10.93
C GLN A 20 -7.39 9.53 -9.59
N GLN A 21 -8.57 9.01 -9.30
CA GLN A 21 -9.35 9.28 -8.10
C GLN A 21 -9.97 7.97 -7.60
N ASP A 22 -10.08 7.83 -6.29
CA ASP A 22 -10.75 6.71 -5.64
C ASP A 22 -11.97 7.21 -4.84
N PRO A 23 -13.21 6.88 -5.25
CA PRO A 23 -14.41 7.35 -4.58
C PRO A 23 -14.61 6.72 -3.19
N GLU A 24 -14.06 5.54 -2.93
CA GLU A 24 -14.15 4.86 -1.63
C GLU A 24 -13.29 5.60 -0.61
N ILE A 25 -12.03 5.90 -0.95
CA ILE A 25 -11.15 6.72 -0.10
C ILE A 25 -11.78 8.06 0.25
N ARG A 26 -12.34 8.76 -0.75
CA ARG A 26 -13.00 10.05 -0.53
C ARG A 26 -14.17 9.96 0.43
N THR A 27 -14.88 8.82 0.43
CA THR A 27 -16.00 8.57 1.34
C THR A 27 -15.51 8.25 2.75
N THR A 28 -14.47 7.43 2.89
CA THR A 28 -13.90 7.03 4.19
C THR A 28 -13.09 8.14 4.87
N HIS A 29 -12.41 8.97 4.07
CA HIS A 29 -11.52 10.03 4.52
C HIS A 29 -11.88 11.35 3.82
N PRO A 30 -12.95 12.04 4.25
CA PRO A 30 -13.41 13.28 3.61
C PRO A 30 -12.38 14.43 3.70
N ASP A 31 -11.47 14.36 4.67
CA ASP A 31 -10.36 15.31 4.85
C ASP A 31 -9.05 14.84 4.21
N ALA A 32 -9.05 13.73 3.44
CA ALA A 32 -7.88 13.30 2.70
C ALA A 32 -7.48 14.41 1.73
N ARG A 33 -6.24 14.89 1.84
CA ARG A 33 -5.75 16.00 1.02
C ARG A 33 -5.64 15.57 -0.44
N ASP A 34 -6.55 16.06 -1.28
CA ASP A 34 -6.35 16.14 -2.73
C ASP A 34 -5.33 17.23 -3.13
N THR A 35 -4.85 18.01 -2.16
CA THR A 35 -4.07 19.24 -2.37
C THR A 35 -2.57 18.99 -2.36
N GLY A 36 -2.07 17.93 -3.00
CA GLY A 36 -0.64 17.83 -3.26
C GLY A 36 -0.23 19.06 -4.08
N ASP A 37 0.51 20.01 -3.48
CA ASP A 37 0.80 21.33 -4.05
C ASP A 37 1.44 21.29 -5.45
N ARG A 38 1.95 20.11 -5.88
CA ARG A 38 2.47 19.89 -7.21
C ARG A 38 2.15 18.48 -7.70
N PRO A 39 1.42 18.30 -8.82
CA PRO A 39 1.38 17.01 -9.49
C PRO A 39 2.80 16.60 -9.87
N ARG A 40 3.15 15.34 -9.63
CA ARG A 40 4.45 14.83 -10.04
C ARG A 40 4.49 14.75 -11.56
N VAL A 41 5.35 15.54 -12.17
CA VAL A 41 5.49 15.60 -13.63
C VAL A 41 6.37 14.44 -14.09
N SER A 42 5.84 13.65 -15.02
CA SER A 42 6.54 12.58 -15.73
C SER A 42 6.24 12.71 -17.22
N PHE A 43 7.16 12.24 -18.06
CA PHE A 43 7.03 12.33 -19.52
C PHE A 43 6.87 10.93 -20.09
N PHE A 44 5.86 10.75 -20.94
CA PHE A 44 5.57 9.51 -21.64
C PHE A 44 5.34 9.81 -23.12
N ASP A 45 5.82 8.93 -23.99
CA ASP A 45 5.61 9.05 -25.43
C ASP A 45 4.22 8.56 -25.86
N ASP A 46 3.56 7.78 -25.01
CA ASP A 46 2.23 7.20 -25.24
C ASP A 46 1.28 7.40 -24.05
N LEU A 47 0.00 7.61 -24.35
CA LEU A 47 -1.06 7.80 -23.36
C LEU A 47 -1.34 6.52 -22.58
N ALA A 48 -1.33 5.35 -23.24
CA ALA A 48 -1.58 4.08 -22.57
C ALA A 48 -0.50 3.76 -21.53
N GLN A 49 0.77 4.09 -21.83
CA GLN A 49 1.86 3.99 -20.86
C GLN A 49 1.67 4.92 -19.65
N ALA A 50 1.28 6.17 -19.90
CA ALA A 50 1.00 7.12 -18.82
C ALA A 50 -0.13 6.60 -17.91
N GLN A 51 -1.18 6.01 -18.49
CA GLN A 51 -2.29 5.42 -17.73
C GLN A 51 -1.87 4.19 -16.93
N ALA A 52 -1.11 3.28 -17.51
CA ALA A 52 -0.64 2.08 -16.81
C ALA A 52 0.23 2.44 -15.59
N VAL A 53 1.18 3.35 -15.75
CA VAL A 53 2.04 3.80 -14.64
C VAL A 53 1.23 4.55 -13.58
N ASN A 54 0.23 5.34 -13.98
CA ASN A 54 -0.64 6.00 -13.01
C ASN A 54 -1.46 4.98 -12.21
N ALA A 55 -1.97 3.93 -12.87
CA ALA A 55 -2.74 2.86 -12.24
C ALA A 55 -1.90 2.04 -11.26
N GLU A 56 -0.68 1.64 -11.62
CA GLU A 56 0.22 0.91 -10.71
C GLU A 56 0.55 1.72 -9.46
N ARG A 57 0.79 3.03 -9.62
CA ARG A 57 1.07 3.93 -8.49
C ARG A 57 -0.15 4.15 -7.62
N ALA A 58 -1.32 4.28 -8.24
CA ALA A 58 -2.58 4.37 -7.55
C ALA A 58 -2.81 3.16 -6.64
N VAL A 59 -2.53 1.94 -7.11
CA VAL A 59 -2.62 0.73 -6.28
C VAL A 59 -1.76 0.83 -5.02
N LEU A 60 -0.57 1.42 -5.10
CA LEU A 60 0.34 1.56 -3.95
C LEU A 60 -0.08 2.69 -2.99
N LEU A 61 -0.57 3.81 -3.52
CA LEU A 61 -0.88 5.02 -2.74
C LEU A 61 -2.31 5.05 -2.20
N MET A 62 -3.24 4.40 -2.91
CA MET A 62 -4.68 4.34 -2.62
C MET A 62 -5.09 2.96 -2.08
N ALA A 63 -4.13 2.12 -1.68
CA ALA A 63 -4.46 0.97 -0.86
C ALA A 63 -4.97 1.48 0.51
N LEU A 64 -6.28 1.37 0.73
CA LEU A 64 -6.84 1.53 2.08
C LEU A 64 -6.13 0.54 3.00
N PRO A 65 -5.70 0.95 4.22
CA PRO A 65 -5.17 0.01 5.18
C PRO A 65 -6.23 -1.08 5.39
N GLN A 66 -5.88 -2.33 5.07
CA GLN A 66 -6.74 -3.47 5.38
C GLN A 66 -6.95 -3.45 6.89
N ARG A 67 -8.16 -3.07 7.33
CA ARG A 67 -8.56 -3.21 8.71
C ARG A 67 -8.82 -4.70 8.94
N LEU A 68 -7.78 -5.38 9.39
CA LEU A 68 -7.84 -6.79 9.74
C LEU A 68 -8.60 -6.87 11.06
N SER A 69 -9.81 -7.43 11.02
CA SER A 69 -10.63 -7.63 12.21
C SER A 69 -10.55 -9.08 12.64
N VAL A 70 -10.14 -9.31 13.88
CA VAL A 70 -10.21 -10.63 14.51
C VAL A 70 -11.44 -10.69 15.40
N SER A 71 -12.30 -11.68 15.17
CA SER A 71 -13.46 -11.92 16.01
C SER A 71 -13.03 -12.53 17.34
N VAL A 72 -13.47 -11.93 18.45
CA VAL A 72 -13.26 -12.49 19.80
C VAL A 72 -14.57 -13.11 20.27
N SER A 73 -14.54 -14.41 20.57
CA SER A 73 -15.67 -15.16 21.11
C SER A 73 -15.34 -15.61 22.53
N SER A 74 -16.10 -15.15 23.52
CA SER A 74 -16.10 -15.77 24.86
C SER A 74 -14.70 -15.87 25.54
N ALA A 75 -13.89 -14.81 25.43
CA ALA A 75 -12.49 -14.74 25.91
C ALA A 75 -11.48 -15.62 25.16
N LEU A 76 -11.89 -16.24 24.05
CA LEU A 76 -11.04 -16.97 23.12
C LEU A 76 -10.92 -16.17 21.81
N ILE A 77 -9.71 -16.17 21.25
CA ILE A 77 -9.42 -15.54 19.96
C ILE A 77 -9.38 -16.66 18.93
N ASP A 78 -10.35 -16.68 18.03
CA ASP A 78 -10.30 -17.55 16.86
C ASP A 78 -9.18 -17.02 15.94
N LEU A 79 -8.16 -17.84 15.69
CA LEU A 79 -7.08 -17.47 14.79
C LEU A 79 -7.69 -17.29 13.37
N PRO A 80 -7.66 -16.08 12.79
CA PRO A 80 -8.08 -15.90 11.41
C PRO A 80 -7.12 -16.67 10.49
N GLY A 81 -7.63 -17.14 9.36
CA GLY A 81 -6.76 -17.68 8.32
C GLY A 81 -5.73 -16.64 7.85
N PRO A 82 -4.61 -17.06 7.24
CA PRO A 82 -3.54 -16.16 6.79
C PRO A 82 -4.02 -15.10 5.78
N ASP A 83 -5.16 -15.34 5.13
CA ASP A 83 -5.80 -14.42 4.20
C ASP A 83 -6.54 -13.25 4.89
N ALA A 84 -6.76 -13.34 6.21
CA ALA A 84 -7.57 -12.40 6.99
C ALA A 84 -6.78 -11.67 8.10
N ALA A 85 -5.63 -12.18 8.54
CA ALA A 85 -4.63 -11.43 9.31
C ALA A 85 -3.22 -12.04 9.15
N PRO A 86 -2.15 -11.25 9.34
CA PRO A 86 -0.80 -11.77 9.44
C PRO A 86 -0.71 -12.76 10.59
N CYS A 87 -0.42 -14.01 10.24
CA CYS A 87 -0.18 -15.09 11.18
C CYS A 87 1.28 -15.52 11.07
N ALA A 88 1.85 -15.93 12.20
CA ALA A 88 3.20 -16.49 12.27
C ALA A 88 3.12 -17.92 12.78
N ARG A 89 3.91 -18.81 12.18
CA ARG A 89 4.08 -20.19 12.66
C ARG A 89 5.42 -20.32 13.34
N LEU A 90 5.41 -20.68 14.62
CA LEU A 90 6.61 -20.88 15.42
C LEU A 90 6.84 -22.37 15.64
N SER A 91 8.08 -22.80 15.41
CA SER A 91 8.59 -24.10 15.86
C SER A 91 9.83 -23.85 16.71
N ASP A 92 9.78 -24.29 17.96
CA ASP A 92 10.83 -24.08 18.96
C ASP A 92 11.02 -25.37 19.75
N ALA A 93 12.17 -26.01 19.55
CA ALA A 93 12.50 -27.27 20.20
C ALA A 93 12.79 -27.11 21.70
N GLU A 94 13.30 -25.95 22.14
CA GLU A 94 13.61 -25.68 23.55
C GLU A 94 12.32 -25.49 24.34
N LEU A 95 11.35 -24.79 23.75
CA LEU A 95 10.02 -24.58 24.32
C LEU A 95 9.02 -25.71 24.03
N HIS A 96 9.46 -26.77 23.33
CA HIS A 96 8.61 -27.90 22.91
C HIS A 96 7.38 -27.48 22.11
N LEU A 97 7.52 -26.43 21.29
CA LEU A 97 6.49 -25.94 20.38
C LEU A 97 6.74 -26.52 18.99
N SER A 98 5.77 -27.25 18.46
CA SER A 98 5.80 -27.77 17.09
C SER A 98 4.65 -27.16 16.31
N GLU A 99 4.97 -26.35 15.30
CA GLU A 99 4.00 -25.78 14.35
C GLU A 99 2.82 -25.07 15.02
N VAL A 100 3.11 -24.19 15.99
CA VAL A 100 2.07 -23.43 16.69
C VAL A 100 1.82 -22.12 15.94
N ASP A 101 0.56 -21.86 15.61
CA ASP A 101 0.12 -20.65 14.93
C ASP A 101 -0.15 -19.50 15.94
N PHE A 102 0.25 -18.29 15.58
CA PHE A 102 0.09 -17.05 16.35
C PHE A 102 -0.50 -15.96 15.46
N ILE A 103 -1.31 -15.08 16.05
CA ILE A 103 -1.65 -13.79 15.41
C ILE A 103 -0.53 -12.80 15.69
N VAL A 104 -0.14 -12.04 14.68
CA VAL A 104 0.71 -10.86 14.87
C VAL A 104 -0.18 -9.72 15.38
N SER A 105 -0.06 -9.38 16.67
CA SER A 105 -0.80 -8.27 17.26
C SER A 105 -0.19 -6.92 16.89
N ARG A 106 1.14 -6.88 16.73
CA ARG A 106 1.89 -5.70 16.32
C ARG A 106 3.07 -6.10 15.45
N MET A 107 3.27 -5.34 14.38
CA MET A 107 4.45 -5.42 13.53
C MET A 107 5.14 -4.06 13.54
N ALA A 108 6.42 -4.05 13.88
CA ALA A 108 7.28 -2.87 13.78
C ALA A 108 8.39 -3.16 12.77
N VAL A 109 8.45 -2.34 11.72
CA VAL A 109 9.46 -2.46 10.67
C VAL A 109 10.39 -1.27 10.77
N ASP A 110 11.67 -1.53 11.01
CA ASP A 110 12.74 -0.54 10.91
C ASP A 110 13.45 -0.71 9.57
N LEU A 111 13.15 0.21 8.64
CA LEU A 111 13.68 0.19 7.29
C LEU A 111 15.17 0.59 7.23
N GLU A 112 15.66 1.37 8.19
CA GLU A 112 17.07 1.79 8.22
C GLU A 112 17.95 0.66 8.76
N ALA A 113 17.50 -0.03 9.81
CA ALA A 113 18.21 -1.17 10.37
C ALA A 113 17.94 -2.49 9.60
N GLY A 114 16.93 -2.51 8.72
CA GLY A 114 16.49 -3.72 8.02
C GLY A 114 15.94 -4.79 8.96
N THR A 115 15.33 -4.38 10.07
CA THR A 115 14.81 -5.29 11.10
C THR A 115 13.30 -5.25 11.19
N THR A 116 12.71 -6.40 11.53
CA THR A 116 11.27 -6.54 11.74
C THR A 116 11.06 -7.17 13.11
N ALA A 117 10.35 -6.46 13.98
CA ALA A 117 9.91 -6.96 15.27
C ALA A 117 8.42 -7.32 15.21
N LEU A 118 8.09 -8.51 15.72
CA LEU A 118 6.73 -9.04 15.77
C LEU A 118 6.33 -9.25 17.23
N GLU A 119 5.18 -8.70 17.60
CA GLU A 119 4.50 -9.03 18.85
C GLU A 119 3.47 -10.11 18.53
N LEU A 120 3.62 -11.26 19.17
CA LEU A 120 2.82 -12.46 18.89
C LEU A 120 1.81 -12.68 19.99
N PHE A 121 0.56 -12.94 19.60
CA PHE A 121 -0.50 -13.33 20.51
C PHE A 121 -0.95 -14.75 20.20
N ARG A 122 -1.06 -15.57 21.24
CA ARG A 122 -1.52 -16.95 21.12
C ARG A 122 -3.03 -17.02 21.36
N GLY A 123 -3.78 -17.46 20.35
CA GLY A 123 -5.15 -17.96 20.52
C GLY A 123 -5.14 -19.41 21.01
N GLN A 124 -6.24 -19.90 21.59
CA GLN A 124 -6.40 -21.34 21.78
C GLN A 124 -6.91 -21.96 20.49
N ALA A 125 -6.42 -23.17 20.18
CA ALA A 125 -6.85 -23.96 19.02
C ALA A 125 -8.19 -24.66 19.28
#